data_AF-A0AAW2TUI1-F1
#
_entry.id   AF-A0AAW2TUI1-F1
#
_cell.length_a   1.000
_cell.length_b   1.000
_cell.length_c   1.000
_cell.angle_alpha   90.00
_cell.angle_beta   90.00
_cell.angle_gamma   90.00
#
_symmetry.space_group_name_H-M   'P 1'
#
loop_
_entity.id
_entity.type
_entity.pdbx_description
1 polymer ?
#
loop_
_entity_poly.entity_id
_entity_poly.type
_entity_poly.pdbx_seq_one_letter_code
_entity_poly.pdbx_strand_id
1 'polypeptide(L)'
;MIWFNQLPIGMIESFEQFSQRFLHHVAINKRYPKTESYLFTIVQHEHEGLREYVQMFVEDVLEVLHVDAELLASITQQNVKRSRFKESISGEPPTTQEELLARAEKRIRIEETAGTRPMNPMKRRLNEEEFGDKSSVNVVNHP
;
A
#
# COMPACT_ATOMS: atom_id res chain seq x y z
N MET A 1 2.72 21.03 21.26
CA MET A 1 2.16 22.05 22.17
C MET A 1 2.65 23.42 21.75
N ILE A 2 2.19 23.92 20.60
CA ILE A 2 2.64 25.22 20.06
C ILE A 2 1.72 26.35 20.54
N TRP A 3 0.43 26.08 20.70
CA TRP A 3 -0.60 27.08 21.04
C TRP A 3 -0.36 27.79 22.38
N PHE A 4 0.07 27.08 23.42
CA PHE A 4 0.30 27.65 24.75
C PHE A 4 1.48 28.62 24.74
N ASN A 5 2.53 28.31 23.97
CA ASN A 5 3.72 29.14 23.84
C ASN A 5 3.49 30.39 22.97
N GLN A 6 2.36 30.47 22.27
CA GLN A 6 1.95 31.65 21.49
C GLN A 6 1.11 32.64 22.30
N LEU A 7 0.80 32.32 23.56
CA LEU A 7 0.02 33.22 24.40
C LEU A 7 0.89 34.40 24.88
N PRO A 8 0.40 35.64 24.78
CA PRO A 8 1.08 36.79 25.38
C PRO A 8 1.26 36.62 26.89
N ILE A 9 2.35 37.20 27.42
CA ILE A 9 2.60 37.24 28.86
C ILE A 9 1.46 38.02 29.53
N GLY A 10 0.93 37.50 30.64
CA GLY A 10 -0.16 38.12 31.39
C GLY A 10 -1.56 37.87 30.82
N MET A 11 -1.69 37.09 29.73
CA MET A 11 -3.00 36.81 29.13
C MET A 11 -3.83 35.79 29.91
N ILE A 12 -3.20 35.05 30.84
CA ILE A 12 -3.85 34.14 31.76
C ILE A 12 -3.71 34.71 33.17
N GLU A 13 -4.82 35.20 33.71
CA GLU A 13 -4.88 35.83 35.04
C GLU A 13 -5.44 34.88 36.11
N SER A 14 -6.07 33.76 35.70
CA SER A 14 -6.61 32.77 36.62
C SER A 14 -6.58 31.35 36.03
N PHE A 15 -6.65 30.35 36.92
CA PHE A 15 -6.77 28.95 36.52
C PHE A 15 -8.06 28.69 35.72
N GLU A 16 -9.16 29.37 36.06
CA GLU A 16 -10.43 29.25 35.33
C GLU A 16 -10.30 29.74 33.89
N GLN A 17 -9.61 30.87 33.68
CA GLN A 17 -9.38 31.41 32.35
C GLN A 17 -8.47 30.48 31.51
N PHE A 18 -7.46 29.86 32.15
CA PHE A 18 -6.63 28.84 31.51
C PHE A 18 -7.45 27.60 31.14
N SER A 19 -8.25 27.07 32.06
CA SER A 19 -8.99 25.82 31.85
C SER A 19 -10.03 25.96 30.74
N GLN A 20 -10.73 27.10 30.66
CA GLN A 20 -11.66 27.37 29.57
C GLN A 20 -10.95 27.41 28.20
N ARG A 21 -9.81 28.10 28.10
CA ARG A 21 -9.04 28.17 26.85
C ARG A 21 -8.41 26.84 26.47
N PHE A 22 -7.92 26.10 27.46
CA PHE A 22 -7.40 24.75 27.25
C PHE A 22 -8.49 23.82 26.71
N LEU A 23 -9.67 23.80 27.36
CA LEU A 23 -10.79 22.97 26.92
C LEU A 23 -11.27 23.38 25.54
N HIS A 24 -11.34 24.68 25.25
CA HIS A 24 -11.68 25.19 23.92
C HIS A 24 -10.66 24.77 22.86
N HIS A 25 -9.37 24.94 23.16
CA HIS A 25 -8.29 24.52 22.28
C HIS A 25 -8.34 23.00 22.04
N VAL A 26 -8.49 22.20 23.09
CA VAL A 26 -8.61 20.75 22.98
C VAL A 26 -9.87 20.38 22.20
N ALA A 27 -11.02 21.01 22.44
CA ALA A 27 -12.24 20.73 21.69
C ALA A 27 -12.10 21.00 20.18
N ILE A 28 -11.41 22.09 19.80
CA ILE A 28 -11.15 22.44 18.40
C ILE A 28 -10.12 21.50 17.77
N ASN A 29 -9.09 21.11 18.52
CA ASN A 29 -7.98 20.31 18.00
C ASN A 29 -8.11 18.81 18.27
N LYS A 30 -9.20 18.38 18.91
CA LYS A 30 -9.46 16.97 19.18
C LYS A 30 -9.70 16.29 17.84
N ARG A 31 -8.78 15.40 17.46
CA ARG A 31 -9.04 14.46 16.39
C ARG A 31 -10.03 13.43 16.91
N TYR A 32 -11.16 13.30 16.22
CA TYR A 32 -12.05 12.18 16.45
C TYR A 32 -11.32 10.90 16.02
N PRO A 33 -11.47 9.78 16.78
CA PRO A 33 -10.92 8.51 16.35
C PRO A 33 -11.39 8.18 14.94
N LYS A 34 -10.51 7.59 14.13
CA LYS A 34 -10.93 7.03 12.84
C LYS A 34 -11.91 5.90 13.13
N THR A 35 -12.91 5.76 12.28
CA THR A 35 -13.88 4.65 12.37
C THR A 35 -13.44 3.52 11.47
N GLU A 36 -13.99 2.32 11.66
CA GLU A 36 -13.77 1.19 10.74
C GLU A 36 -14.12 1.57 9.29
N SER A 37 -15.19 2.37 9.10
CA SER A 37 -15.61 2.85 7.78
C SER A 37 -14.54 3.70 7.07
N TYR A 38 -13.68 4.39 7.83
CA TYR A 38 -12.57 5.15 7.26
C TYR A 38 -11.52 4.24 6.62
N LEU A 39 -11.29 3.04 7.18
CA LEU A 39 -10.30 2.10 6.64
C LEU A 39 -10.61 1.66 5.21
N PHE A 40 -11.90 1.66 4.81
CA PHE A 40 -12.31 1.40 3.43
C PHE A 40 -11.82 2.46 2.43
N THR A 41 -11.44 3.64 2.91
CA THR A 41 -10.93 4.73 2.05
C THR A 41 -9.44 4.59 1.74
N ILE A 42 -8.72 3.72 2.48
CA ILE A 42 -7.29 3.48 2.30
C ILE A 42 -7.12 2.43 1.19
N VAL A 43 -6.94 2.89 -0.04
CA VAL A 43 -6.88 2.01 -1.23
C VAL A 43 -5.49 2.06 -1.84
N GLN A 44 -4.95 0.91 -2.24
CA GLN A 44 -3.67 0.86 -2.96
C GLN A 44 -3.79 1.54 -4.33
N HIS A 45 -3.06 2.63 -4.54
CA HIS A 45 -3.07 3.38 -5.80
C HIS A 45 -2.25 2.68 -6.92
N GLU A 46 -2.37 3.14 -8.18
CA GLU A 46 -1.75 2.49 -9.35
C GLU A 46 -0.22 2.44 -9.32
N HIS A 47 0.40 3.48 -8.80
CA HIS A 47 1.84 3.59 -8.72
C HIS A 47 2.37 3.30 -7.31
N GLU A 48 1.51 2.77 -6.44
CA GLU A 48 1.83 2.48 -5.06
C GLU A 48 2.23 1.01 -4.89
N GLY A 49 3.40 0.76 -4.30
CA GLY A 49 3.84 -0.57 -3.95
C GLY A 49 3.02 -1.15 -2.79
N LEU A 50 3.17 -2.45 -2.54
CA LEU A 50 2.48 -3.06 -1.41
C LEU A 50 3.02 -2.57 -0.06
N ARG A 51 4.31 -2.20 0.00
CA ARG A 51 4.94 -1.66 1.22
C ARG A 51 4.30 -0.34 1.63
N GLU A 52 4.18 0.59 0.70
CA GLU A 52 3.61 1.92 0.96
C GLU A 52 2.16 1.79 1.44
N TYR A 53 1.37 0.98 0.75
CA TYR A 53 -0.01 0.70 1.15
C TYR A 53 -0.10 0.11 2.56
N VAL A 54 0.68 -0.95 2.85
CA VAL A 54 0.64 -1.63 4.16
C VAL A 54 1.06 -0.69 5.27
N GLN A 55 2.05 0.17 5.01
CA GLN A 55 2.49 1.17 5.98
C GLN A 55 1.35 2.15 6.33
N MET A 56 0.69 2.75 5.34
CA MET A 56 -0.44 3.65 5.60
C MET A 56 -1.58 2.93 6.31
N PHE A 57 -1.92 1.72 5.84
CA PHE A 57 -2.99 0.93 6.43
C PHE A 57 -2.75 0.64 7.91
N VAL A 58 -1.53 0.23 8.28
CA VAL A 58 -1.17 -0.02 9.70
C VAL A 58 -1.22 1.26 10.52
N GLU A 59 -0.68 2.36 10.01
CA GLU A 59 -0.71 3.66 10.69
C GLU A 59 -2.15 4.11 10.99
N ASP A 60 -3.07 3.96 10.04
CA ASP A 60 -4.47 4.31 10.20
C ASP A 60 -5.24 3.33 11.11
N VAL A 61 -4.94 2.03 11.06
CA VAL A 61 -5.55 1.01 11.92
C VAL A 61 -5.28 1.28 13.40
N LEU A 62 -4.09 1.80 13.74
CA LEU A 62 -3.73 2.15 15.13
C LEU A 62 -4.59 3.30 15.70
N GLU A 63 -5.24 4.10 14.84
CA GLU A 63 -6.15 5.17 15.24
C GLU A 63 -7.63 4.73 15.34
N VAL A 64 -7.93 3.48 14.97
CA VAL A 64 -9.28 2.89 15.06
C VAL A 64 -9.38 2.01 16.31
N LEU A 65 -10.42 2.24 17.12
CA LEU A 65 -10.67 1.44 18.31
C LEU A 65 -11.34 0.11 17.94
N HIS A 66 -10.83 -0.99 18.50
CA HIS A 66 -11.48 -2.31 18.53
C HIS A 66 -11.82 -2.93 17.16
N VAL A 67 -10.89 -2.89 16.20
CA VAL A 67 -11.05 -3.60 14.92
C VAL A 67 -10.49 -5.03 15.00
N ASP A 68 -11.28 -6.02 14.57
CA ASP A 68 -10.85 -7.42 14.55
C ASP A 68 -10.08 -7.81 13.28
N ALA A 69 -9.45 -8.99 13.31
CA ALA A 69 -8.63 -9.47 12.20
C ALA A 69 -9.44 -9.81 10.93
N GLU A 70 -10.70 -10.25 11.09
CA GLU A 70 -11.57 -10.65 9.98
C GLU A 70 -12.00 -9.43 9.15
N LEU A 71 -12.36 -8.34 9.84
CA LEU A 71 -12.70 -7.07 9.23
C LEU A 71 -11.47 -6.45 8.54
N LEU A 72 -10.31 -6.45 9.19
CA LEU A 72 -9.07 -5.97 8.57
C LEU A 72 -8.69 -6.78 7.33
N ALA A 73 -8.87 -8.09 7.35
CA ALA A 73 -8.63 -8.96 6.21
C ALA A 73 -9.57 -8.64 5.05
N SER A 74 -10.86 -8.44 5.34
CA SER A 74 -11.88 -8.09 4.35
C SER A 74 -11.60 -6.73 3.69
N ILE A 75 -11.28 -5.71 4.49
CA ILE A 75 -10.91 -4.39 4.00
C ILE A 75 -9.63 -4.47 3.16
N THR A 76 -8.61 -5.17 3.66
CA THR A 76 -7.34 -5.35 2.93
C THR A 76 -7.57 -6.04 1.60
N GLN A 77 -8.38 -7.10 1.58
CA GLN A 77 -8.73 -7.81 0.35
C GLN A 77 -9.48 -6.92 -0.64
N GLN A 78 -10.33 -6.00 -0.18
CA GLN A 78 -11.00 -5.04 -1.06
C GLN A 78 -10.01 -4.01 -1.64
N ASN A 79 -9.10 -3.52 -0.80
CA ASN A 79 -8.35 -2.29 -1.04
C ASN A 79 -6.99 -2.48 -1.73
N VAL A 80 -6.39 -3.67 -1.69
CA VAL A 80 -5.12 -3.94 -2.37
C VAL A 80 -5.33 -4.19 -3.87
N LYS A 81 -4.37 -3.83 -4.73
CA LYS A 81 -4.45 -4.14 -6.17
C LYS A 81 -3.95 -5.54 -6.52
N ARG A 82 -2.92 -6.03 -5.82
CA ARG A 82 -2.15 -7.21 -6.22
C ARG A 82 -2.87 -8.52 -5.90
N SER A 83 -3.15 -9.32 -6.94
CA SER A 83 -3.97 -10.54 -6.80
C SER A 83 -3.37 -11.55 -5.84
N ARG A 84 -2.06 -11.80 -5.85
CA ARG A 84 -1.45 -12.86 -5.02
C ARG A 84 -1.56 -12.61 -3.51
N PHE A 85 -1.59 -11.35 -3.08
CA PHE A 85 -1.87 -11.05 -1.67
C PHE A 85 -3.35 -11.27 -1.35
N LYS A 86 -4.25 -10.77 -2.20
CA LYS A 86 -5.71 -11.02 -2.11
C LYS A 86 -6.02 -12.52 -2.04
N GLU A 87 -5.42 -13.29 -2.94
CA GLU A 87 -5.56 -14.75 -3.02
C GLU A 87 -5.10 -15.43 -1.74
N SER A 88 -4.01 -14.96 -1.14
CA SER A 88 -3.53 -15.53 0.13
C SER A 88 -4.52 -15.30 1.27
N ILE A 89 -5.21 -14.15 1.28
CA ILE A 89 -6.25 -13.84 2.27
C ILE A 89 -7.51 -14.66 2.00
N SER A 90 -7.98 -14.72 0.76
CA SER A 90 -9.21 -15.44 0.42
C SER A 90 -9.09 -16.95 0.53
N GLY A 91 -7.90 -17.51 0.27
CA GLY A 91 -7.68 -18.96 0.33
C GLY A 91 -7.62 -19.50 1.75
N GLU A 92 -7.11 -18.69 2.68
CA GLU A 92 -7.01 -19.03 4.10
C GLU A 92 -7.17 -17.73 4.90
N PRO A 93 -8.39 -17.35 5.31
CA PRO A 93 -8.60 -16.11 6.04
C PRO A 93 -7.73 -16.05 7.31
N PRO A 94 -6.99 -14.95 7.54
CA PRO A 94 -6.15 -14.83 8.72
C PRO A 94 -7.01 -14.73 9.98
N THR A 95 -6.54 -15.34 11.06
CA THR A 95 -7.23 -15.38 12.35
C THR A 95 -6.75 -14.31 13.32
N THR A 96 -5.57 -13.75 13.07
CA THR A 96 -5.00 -12.65 13.87
C THR A 96 -4.44 -11.53 12.98
N GLN A 97 -4.25 -10.35 13.58
CA GLN A 97 -3.68 -9.19 12.89
C GLN A 97 -2.20 -9.46 12.51
N GLU A 98 -1.45 -10.13 13.38
CA GLU A 98 -0.06 -10.50 13.17
C GLU A 98 0.09 -11.44 11.97
N GLU A 99 -0.83 -12.38 11.81
CA GLU A 99 -0.85 -13.28 10.67
C GLU A 99 -1.07 -12.52 9.35
N LEU A 100 -2.04 -11.60 9.32
CA LEU A 100 -2.30 -10.75 8.17
C LEU A 100 -1.04 -9.92 7.79
N LEU A 101 -0.38 -9.32 8.79
CA LEU A 101 0.84 -8.54 8.58
C LEU A 101 2.03 -9.41 8.14
N ALA A 102 2.19 -10.61 8.69
CA ALA A 102 3.26 -11.53 8.29
C ALA A 102 3.11 -11.96 6.83
N ARG A 103 1.88 -12.19 6.37
CA ARG A 103 1.57 -12.50 4.97
C ARG A 103 1.86 -11.30 4.06
N ALA A 104 1.50 -10.09 4.49
CA ALA A 104 1.81 -8.85 3.79
C ALA A 104 3.32 -8.67 3.61
N GLU A 105 4.08 -8.81 4.71
CA GLU A 105 5.55 -8.69 4.72
C GLU A 105 6.23 -9.74 3.82
N LYS A 106 5.77 -11.00 3.88
CA LYS A 106 6.23 -12.05 2.96
C LYS A 106 6.02 -11.63 1.51
N ARG A 107 4.87 -11.04 1.18
CA ARG A 107 4.57 -10.61 -0.17
C ARG A 107 5.38 -9.41 -0.61
N ILE A 108 5.56 -8.42 0.27
CA ILE A 108 6.42 -7.26 0.04
C ILE A 108 7.83 -7.71 -0.36
N ARG A 109 8.44 -8.62 0.42
CA ARG A 109 9.78 -9.15 0.11
C ARG A 109 9.86 -9.82 -1.27
N ILE A 110 8.85 -10.60 -1.65
CA ILE A 110 8.78 -11.25 -2.97
C ILE A 110 8.71 -10.20 -4.08
N GLU A 111 7.93 -9.14 -3.88
CA GLU A 111 7.72 -8.10 -4.87
C GLU A 111 8.95 -7.20 -5.05
N GLU A 112 9.63 -6.87 -3.95
CA GLU A 112 10.87 -6.10 -3.98
C GLU A 112 12.01 -6.91 -4.63
N THR A 113 12.17 -8.19 -4.25
CA THR A 113 13.19 -9.06 -4.85
C THR A 113 12.92 -9.39 -6.32
N ALA A 114 11.66 -9.43 -6.75
CA ALA A 114 11.30 -9.56 -8.17
C ALA A 114 11.60 -8.27 -8.95
N GLY A 115 11.43 -7.10 -8.33
CA GLY A 115 11.78 -5.80 -8.90
C GLY A 115 13.29 -5.56 -9.03
N THR A 116 14.12 -6.25 -8.25
CA THR A 116 15.60 -6.15 -8.32
C THR A 116 16.25 -7.06 -9.38
N ARG A 117 15.50 -7.87 -10.13
CA ARG A 117 16.10 -8.63 -11.24
C ARG A 117 16.46 -7.65 -12.36
N PRO A 118 17.74 -7.55 -12.78
CA PRO A 118 18.06 -6.78 -13.98
C PRO A 118 17.28 -7.42 -15.14
N MET A 119 16.40 -6.65 -15.78
CA MET A 119 15.84 -7.02 -17.07
C MET A 119 17.03 -7.21 -18.01
N ASN A 120 17.39 -8.46 -18.29
CA ASN A 120 18.41 -8.76 -19.27
C ASN A 120 17.82 -8.44 -20.65
N PRO A 121 18.30 -7.42 -21.40
CA PRO A 121 17.69 -7.04 -22.69
C PRO A 121 17.94 -8.04 -23.82
N MET A 122 18.59 -9.17 -23.53
CA MET A 122 19.27 -9.99 -24.53
C MET A 122 18.52 -11.27 -24.88
N LYS A 123 17.24 -11.16 -25.25
CA LYS A 123 16.51 -12.22 -25.98
C LYS A 123 15.55 -11.67 -27.05
N ARG A 124 15.83 -10.47 -27.58
CA ARG A 124 15.13 -9.92 -28.77
C ARG A 124 15.98 -9.87 -30.04
N ARG A 125 17.17 -10.50 -30.04
CA ARG A 125 18.05 -10.59 -31.21
C ARG A 125 18.53 -12.02 -31.39
N LEU A 126 17.69 -12.85 -31.97
CA LEU A 126 17.95 -14.17 -32.56
C LEU A 126 16.56 -14.72 -32.85
N ASN A 127 15.88 -14.17 -33.86
CA ASN A 127 14.66 -14.70 -34.50
C ASN A 127 14.32 -13.88 -35.79
N GLU A 128 15.30 -13.18 -36.40
CA GLU A 128 15.10 -12.42 -37.65
C GLU A 128 16.10 -12.82 -38.76
N GLU A 129 16.85 -13.92 -38.63
CA GLU A 129 17.73 -14.44 -39.69
C GLU A 129 17.33 -15.83 -40.21
N GLU A 130 16.03 -16.15 -40.21
CA GLU A 130 15.50 -17.30 -40.97
C GLU A 130 14.32 -16.89 -41.86
N PHE A 131 14.52 -15.92 -42.76
CA PHE A 131 13.71 -15.88 -43.98
C PHE A 131 14.41 -15.09 -45.10
N GLY A 132 15.06 -15.81 -46.01
CA GLY A 132 15.51 -15.25 -47.27
C GLY A 132 16.83 -15.82 -47.75
N ASP A 133 16.80 -17.06 -48.28
CA ASP A 133 17.33 -17.35 -49.62
C ASP A 133 17.35 -18.88 -49.85
N LYS A 134 16.27 -19.41 -50.45
CA LYS A 134 16.28 -20.71 -51.17
C LYS A 134 15.18 -20.74 -52.24
N SER A 135 15.50 -20.26 -53.43
CA SER A 135 14.88 -20.67 -54.70
C SER A 135 15.66 -20.01 -55.85
N SER A 136 16.27 -20.68 -56.83
CA SER A 136 16.20 -22.08 -57.25
C SER A 136 17.43 -22.42 -58.10
N VAL A 137 17.91 -23.66 -57.95
CA VAL A 137 18.90 -24.28 -58.85
C VAL A 137 18.21 -24.69 -60.16
N ASN A 138 18.95 -24.45 -61.25
CA ASN A 138 18.82 -24.90 -62.64
C ASN A 138 17.91 -26.10 -62.92
N VAL A 139 17.10 -25.97 -63.97
CA VAL A 139 16.64 -27.10 -64.79
C VAL A 139 17.02 -26.82 -66.25
N VAL A 140 17.93 -27.65 -66.73
CA VAL A 140 18.36 -27.81 -68.13
C VAL A 140 17.17 -28.32 -68.96
N ASN A 141 17.01 -27.83 -70.20
CA ASN A 141 16.68 -28.70 -71.35
C ASN A 141 16.90 -27.98 -72.71
N HIS A 142 17.63 -28.67 -73.57
CA HIS A 142 17.79 -28.49 -75.03
C HIS A 142 16.71 -29.35 -75.75
N PRO A 143 16.38 -29.16 -77.05
CA PRO A 143 17.28 -28.93 -78.20
C PRO A 143 17.06 -27.63 -78.99
#